data_AF-A0A349B4T5-F1
#
_entry.id   AF-A0A349B4T5-F1
#
_cell.length_a   1.000
_cell.length_b   1.000
_cell.length_c   1.000
_cell.angle_alpha   90.00
_cell.angle_beta   90.00
_cell.angle_gamma   90.00
#
_symmetry.space_group_name_H-M   'P 1'
#
loop_
_entity.id
_entity.type
_entity.pdbx_description
1 polymer ?
#
loop_
_entity_poly.entity_id
_entity_poly.type
_entity_poly.pdbx_seq_one_letter_code
_entity_poly.pdbx_strand_id
1 'polypeptide(L)'
;MVFRRRDRGEAQDPLADLDTGSVGPQRRGDALAALDAARRYDAIVGRTPDGPVRDRLETLRGEVHAAVRAVFDAAQRTDRKAATLGDLGPDEITRRLKAARGALARAEDDGRDTSDLRAAAESLDRQLASVHAIWDAVERAADELHRLQLRLGEVVASAGAVAVDVPDRAVDRIGDVADELHALRLALIDLS
;
A
#
# COMPACT_ATOMS: atom_id res chain seq x y z
N MET A 1 14.27 -10.83 -52.29
CA MET A 1 13.70 -9.87 -51.33
C MET A 1 13.87 -10.45 -49.94
N VAL A 2 14.71 -9.83 -49.11
CA VAL A 2 14.99 -10.30 -47.74
C VAL A 2 13.96 -9.64 -46.82
N PHE A 3 13.02 -10.42 -46.30
CA PHE A 3 12.12 -9.97 -45.25
C PHE A 3 12.94 -9.75 -43.98
N ARG A 4 13.27 -8.49 -43.68
CA ARG A 4 13.69 -8.08 -42.34
C ARG A 4 12.51 -8.33 -41.41
N ARG A 5 12.52 -9.47 -40.70
CA ARG A 5 11.82 -9.62 -39.43
C ARG A 5 12.23 -8.42 -38.58
N ARG A 6 11.31 -7.49 -38.36
CA ARG A 6 11.46 -6.53 -37.27
C ARG A 6 11.59 -7.37 -36.01
N ASP A 7 12.76 -7.29 -35.38
CA ASP A 7 12.93 -7.60 -33.97
C ASP A 7 11.87 -6.78 -33.24
N ARG A 8 10.77 -7.44 -32.91
CA ARG A 8 9.79 -6.94 -31.96
C ARG A 8 10.51 -7.13 -30.64
N GLY A 9 11.35 -6.15 -30.28
CA GLY A 9 12.10 -6.16 -29.02
C GLY A 9 11.15 -6.64 -27.94
N GLU A 10 11.57 -7.68 -27.21
CA GLU A 10 10.81 -8.19 -26.06
C GLU A 10 10.37 -6.96 -25.28
N ALA A 11 9.05 -6.69 -25.31
CA ALA A 11 8.49 -5.62 -24.52
C ALA A 11 8.78 -6.04 -23.09
N GLN A 12 9.81 -5.45 -22.50
CA GLN A 12 10.18 -5.72 -21.12
C GLN A 12 8.92 -5.52 -20.30
N ASP A 13 8.54 -6.56 -19.55
CA ASP A 13 7.40 -6.48 -18.66
C ASP A 13 7.65 -5.28 -17.73
N PRO A 14 6.80 -4.23 -17.80
CA PRO A 14 7.01 -2.98 -17.10
C PRO A 14 6.87 -3.13 -15.58
N LEU A 15 6.56 -4.33 -15.07
CA LEU A 15 6.47 -4.65 -13.65
C LEU A 15 7.46 -5.76 -13.24
N ALA A 16 8.36 -6.19 -14.13
CA ALA A 16 9.31 -7.27 -13.87
C ALA A 16 10.32 -6.97 -12.73
N ASP A 17 10.53 -5.70 -12.41
CA ASP A 17 11.39 -5.25 -11.33
C ASP A 17 10.72 -5.32 -9.94
N LEU A 18 9.40 -5.57 -9.88
CA LEU A 18 8.67 -5.64 -8.61
C LEU A 18 8.88 -6.99 -7.92
N ASP A 19 9.64 -6.98 -6.84
CA ASP A 19 9.89 -8.16 -6.01
C ASP A 19 8.86 -8.30 -4.87
N THR A 20 7.96 -9.28 -4.96
CA THR A 20 7.00 -9.61 -3.88
C THR A 20 7.66 -10.18 -2.62
N GLY A 21 8.91 -10.69 -2.72
CA GLY A 21 9.72 -11.14 -1.61
C GLY A 21 10.18 -9.98 -0.71
N SER A 22 10.36 -8.79 -1.29
CA SER A 22 10.71 -7.56 -0.56
C SER A 22 9.58 -7.01 0.32
N VAL A 23 8.35 -7.45 0.09
CA VAL A 23 7.16 -7.06 0.87
C VAL A 23 6.96 -8.06 2.02
N GLY A 24 6.70 -7.53 3.20
CA GLY A 24 6.42 -8.27 4.42
C GLY A 24 5.19 -9.19 4.28
N PRO A 25 5.14 -10.30 5.04
CA PRO A 25 4.12 -11.33 4.88
C PRO A 25 2.69 -10.81 5.05
N GLN A 26 2.50 -9.79 5.89
CA GLN A 26 1.18 -9.20 6.17
C GLN A 26 0.61 -8.43 4.96
N ARG A 27 1.45 -7.87 4.08
CA ARG A 27 1.01 -7.04 2.92
C ARG A 27 1.28 -7.68 1.57
N ARG A 28 1.95 -8.84 1.56
CA ARG A 28 2.25 -9.58 0.33
C ARG A 28 0.98 -9.96 -0.43
N GLY A 29 -0.12 -10.22 0.28
CA GLY A 29 -1.43 -10.48 -0.33
C GLY A 29 -1.90 -9.34 -1.22
N ASP A 30 -1.85 -8.09 -0.72
CA ASP A 30 -2.25 -6.90 -1.45
C ASP A 30 -1.34 -6.65 -2.68
N ALA A 31 -0.03 -6.81 -2.50
CA ALA A 31 0.94 -6.67 -3.59
C ALA A 31 0.71 -7.70 -4.72
N LEU A 32 0.45 -8.96 -4.36
CA LEU A 32 0.12 -10.02 -5.32
C LEU A 32 -1.21 -9.75 -6.04
N ALA A 33 -2.21 -9.26 -5.31
CA ALA A 33 -3.51 -8.91 -5.88
C ALA A 33 -3.40 -7.72 -6.86
N ALA A 34 -2.55 -6.74 -6.58
CA ALA A 34 -2.26 -5.64 -7.49
C ALA A 34 -1.55 -6.11 -8.79
N LEU A 35 -0.56 -7.01 -8.69
CA LEU A 35 0.06 -7.64 -9.87
C LEU A 35 -0.94 -8.46 -10.68
N ASP A 36 -1.83 -9.18 -10.03
CA ASP A 36 -2.90 -9.91 -10.70
C ASP A 36 -3.87 -8.96 -11.43
N ALA A 37 -4.21 -7.81 -10.82
CA ALA A 37 -5.04 -6.79 -11.45
C ALA A 37 -4.38 -6.21 -12.72
N ALA A 38 -3.08 -5.88 -12.71
CA ALA A 38 -2.36 -5.45 -13.90
C ALA A 38 -2.35 -6.52 -15.00
N ARG A 39 -2.08 -7.79 -14.65
CA ARG A 39 -2.11 -8.89 -15.62
C ARG A 39 -3.49 -9.07 -16.26
N ARG A 40 -4.56 -8.94 -15.47
CA ARG A 40 -5.94 -8.95 -15.98
C ARG A 40 -6.21 -7.77 -16.90
N TYR A 41 -5.77 -6.57 -16.53
CA TYR A 41 -5.88 -5.38 -17.37
C TYR A 41 -5.18 -5.58 -18.73
N ASP A 42 -3.93 -6.07 -18.71
CA ASP A 42 -3.17 -6.33 -19.93
C ASP A 42 -3.85 -7.37 -20.83
N ALA A 43 -4.44 -8.40 -20.25
CA ALA A 43 -5.23 -9.38 -20.98
C ALA A 43 -6.52 -8.78 -21.58
N ILE A 44 -7.19 -7.84 -20.89
CA ILE A 44 -8.36 -7.12 -21.43
C ILE A 44 -7.94 -6.31 -22.66
N VAL A 45 -6.90 -5.50 -22.54
CA VAL A 45 -6.40 -4.68 -23.66
C VAL A 45 -5.98 -5.57 -24.83
N GLY A 46 -5.28 -6.68 -24.57
CA GLY A 46 -4.83 -7.61 -25.61
C GLY A 46 -5.95 -8.37 -26.34
N ARG A 47 -7.13 -8.52 -25.72
CA ARG A 47 -8.31 -9.14 -26.34
C ARG A 47 -9.26 -8.13 -26.98
N THR A 48 -9.09 -6.84 -26.68
CA THR A 48 -9.95 -5.79 -27.23
C THR A 48 -9.62 -5.61 -28.72
N PRO A 49 -10.62 -5.62 -29.62
CA PRO A 49 -10.41 -5.37 -31.05
C PRO A 49 -9.75 -4.00 -31.28
N ASP A 50 -9.00 -3.87 -32.38
CA ASP A 50 -8.42 -2.57 -32.77
C ASP A 50 -9.52 -1.51 -32.94
N GLY A 51 -9.26 -0.32 -32.39
CA GLY A 51 -10.19 0.80 -32.45
C GLY A 51 -10.06 1.75 -31.25
N PRO A 52 -10.93 2.77 -31.17
CA PRO A 52 -10.81 3.85 -30.19
C PRO A 52 -10.83 3.37 -28.73
N VAL A 53 -11.62 2.34 -28.43
CA VAL A 53 -11.70 1.72 -27.11
C VAL A 53 -10.35 1.12 -26.72
N ARG A 54 -9.72 0.36 -27.63
CA ARG A 54 -8.40 -0.22 -27.39
C ARG A 54 -7.33 0.85 -27.22
N ASP A 55 -7.32 1.88 -28.07
CA ASP A 55 -6.34 2.97 -27.98
C ASP A 55 -6.42 3.70 -26.64
N ARG A 56 -7.64 3.87 -26.13
CA ARG A 56 -7.87 4.49 -24.83
C ARG A 56 -7.46 3.58 -23.67
N LEU A 57 -7.77 2.29 -23.73
CA LEU A 57 -7.28 1.32 -22.74
C LEU A 57 -5.75 1.20 -22.74
N GLU A 58 -5.12 1.25 -23.91
CA GLU A 58 -3.66 1.25 -24.04
C GLU A 58 -3.05 2.51 -23.40
N THR A 59 -3.73 3.65 -23.48
CA THR A 59 -3.30 4.88 -22.79
C THR A 59 -3.32 4.71 -21.27
N LEU A 60 -4.34 4.05 -20.73
CA LEU A 60 -4.53 3.83 -19.30
C LEU A 60 -3.68 2.69 -18.72
N ARG A 61 -3.14 1.80 -19.57
CA ARG A 61 -2.21 0.73 -19.15
C ARG A 61 -1.07 1.28 -18.30
N GLY A 62 -0.47 2.40 -18.71
CA GLY A 62 0.61 3.04 -17.95
C GLY A 62 0.18 3.53 -16.56
N GLU A 63 -1.06 4.02 -16.43
CA GLU A 63 -1.61 4.46 -15.14
C GLU A 63 -1.88 3.28 -14.20
N VAL A 64 -2.40 2.17 -14.73
CA VAL A 64 -2.58 0.92 -13.98
C VAL A 64 -1.23 0.40 -13.46
N HIS A 65 -0.23 0.34 -14.33
CA HIS A 65 1.12 -0.10 -13.93
C HIS A 65 1.74 0.85 -12.89
N ALA A 66 1.55 2.16 -13.02
CA ALA A 66 1.97 3.13 -12.02
C ALA A 66 1.25 2.97 -10.67
N ALA A 67 -0.06 2.68 -10.68
CA ALA A 67 -0.83 2.41 -9.47
C ALA A 67 -0.32 1.13 -8.76
N VAL A 68 -0.02 0.06 -9.52
CA VAL A 68 0.60 -1.16 -8.94
C VAL A 68 1.95 -0.85 -8.29
N ARG A 69 2.81 -0.06 -8.94
CA ARG A 69 4.09 0.37 -8.34
C ARG A 69 3.86 1.14 -7.02
N ALA A 70 2.89 2.05 -7.00
CA ALA A 70 2.54 2.80 -5.80
C ALA A 70 2.03 1.90 -4.65
N VAL A 71 1.31 0.81 -4.96
CA VAL A 71 0.94 -0.22 -3.96
C VAL A 71 2.18 -0.88 -3.35
N PHE A 72 3.17 -1.24 -4.16
CA PHE A 72 4.43 -1.82 -3.66
C PHE A 72 5.21 -0.85 -2.78
N ASP A 73 5.33 0.41 -3.21
CA ASP A 73 6.03 1.44 -2.44
C ASP A 73 5.34 1.71 -1.10
N ALA A 74 4.01 1.79 -1.09
CA ALA A 74 3.22 1.92 0.13
C ALA A 74 3.39 0.70 1.06
N ALA A 75 3.32 -0.52 0.52
CA ALA A 75 3.52 -1.74 1.30
C ALA A 75 4.90 -1.77 1.98
N GLN A 76 5.98 -1.53 1.23
CA GLN A 76 7.34 -1.51 1.77
C GLN A 76 7.53 -0.43 2.84
N ARG A 77 6.93 0.74 2.68
CA ARG A 77 7.01 1.81 3.70
C ARG A 77 6.27 1.43 4.97
N THR A 78 5.08 0.85 4.85
CA THR A 78 4.33 0.34 6.00
C THR A 78 5.13 -0.75 6.73
N ASP A 79 5.84 -1.62 6.00
CA ASP A 79 6.75 -2.60 6.59
C ASP A 79 7.94 -1.96 7.32
N ARG A 80 8.58 -0.92 6.74
CA ARG A 80 9.64 -0.16 7.41
C ARG A 80 9.16 0.51 8.70
N LYS A 81 7.94 1.09 8.69
CA LYS A 81 7.31 1.68 9.87
C LYS A 81 7.05 0.61 10.94
N ALA A 82 6.54 -0.56 10.55
CA ALA A 82 6.33 -1.69 11.46
C ALA A 82 7.65 -2.25 12.03
N ALA A 83 8.71 -2.32 11.24
CA ALA A 83 10.04 -2.72 11.72
C ALA A 83 10.59 -1.73 12.75
N THR A 84 10.47 -0.42 12.48
CA THR A 84 10.86 0.65 13.42
C THR A 84 10.12 0.51 14.75
N LEU A 85 8.83 0.16 14.70
CA LEU A 85 8.02 -0.09 15.90
C LEU A 85 8.51 -1.30 16.69
N GLY A 86 8.97 -2.35 16.01
CA GLY A 86 9.65 -3.48 16.63
C GLY A 86 10.94 -3.07 17.35
N ASP A 87 11.76 -2.23 16.70
CA ASP A 87 13.03 -1.74 17.26
C ASP A 87 12.84 -0.86 18.50
N LEU A 88 11.71 -0.14 18.60
CA LEU A 88 11.37 0.66 19.79
C LEU A 88 11.10 -0.18 21.03
N GLY A 89 10.86 -1.49 20.90
CA GLY A 89 10.68 -2.40 22.03
C GLY A 89 9.48 -2.06 22.93
N PRO A 90 8.24 -2.01 22.40
CA PRO A 90 7.02 -1.71 23.16
C PRO A 90 6.87 -2.53 24.44
N ASP A 91 7.23 -3.82 24.38
CA ASP A 91 7.18 -4.73 25.51
C ASP A 91 8.16 -4.35 26.63
N GLU A 92 9.35 -3.86 26.26
CA GLU A 92 10.35 -3.43 27.22
C GLU A 92 9.95 -2.10 27.87
N ILE A 93 9.40 -1.15 27.10
CA ILE A 93 8.84 0.09 27.64
C ILE A 93 7.71 -0.23 28.63
N THR A 94 6.80 -1.14 28.27
CA THR A 94 5.69 -1.58 29.13
C THR A 94 6.19 -2.24 30.41
N ARG A 95 7.20 -3.11 30.31
CA ARG A 95 7.83 -3.77 31.46
C ARG A 95 8.48 -2.75 32.39
N ARG A 96 9.24 -1.80 31.84
CA ARG A 96 9.90 -0.73 32.60
C ARG A 96 8.88 0.18 33.28
N LEU A 97 7.78 0.53 32.59
CA LEU A 97 6.69 1.33 33.17
C LEU A 97 6.04 0.61 34.36
N LYS A 98 5.75 -0.69 34.22
CA LYS A 98 5.21 -1.51 35.30
C LYS A 98 6.17 -1.58 36.50
N ALA A 99 7.47 -1.74 36.24
CA ALA A 99 8.48 -1.74 37.29
C ALA A 99 8.58 -0.38 38.00
N ALA A 100 8.57 0.73 37.25
CA ALA A 100 8.60 2.09 37.79
C ALA A 100 7.37 2.38 38.66
N ARG A 101 6.16 2.02 38.19
CA ARG A 101 4.92 2.15 38.97
C ARG A 101 4.95 1.31 40.25
N GLY A 102 5.47 0.08 40.18
CA GLY A 102 5.62 -0.77 41.36
C GLY A 102 6.65 -0.22 42.37
N ALA A 103 7.73 0.39 41.89
CA ALA A 103 8.72 1.05 42.76
C ALA A 103 8.15 2.31 43.40
N LEU A 104 7.39 3.10 42.65
CA LEU A 104 6.68 4.29 43.11
C LEU A 104 5.72 3.93 44.27
N ALA A 105 4.83 2.96 44.07
CA ALA A 105 3.87 2.55 45.11
C ALA A 105 4.55 2.14 46.43
N ARG A 106 5.63 1.33 46.35
CA ARG A 106 6.39 0.94 47.55
C ARG A 106 7.06 2.13 48.24
N ALA A 107 7.59 3.08 47.47
CA ALA A 107 8.24 4.26 48.04
C ALA A 107 7.22 5.20 48.71
N GLU A 108 6.00 5.29 48.17
CA GLU A 108 4.89 6.01 48.78
C GLU A 108 4.45 5.36 50.11
N ASP A 109 4.30 4.04 50.14
CA ASP A 109 3.97 3.28 51.37
C ASP A 109 5.04 3.47 52.46
N ASP A 110 6.32 3.52 52.07
CA ASP A 110 7.45 3.73 52.97
C ASP A 110 7.65 5.21 53.40
N GLY A 111 6.85 6.15 52.87
CA GLY A 111 6.99 7.58 53.12
C GLY A 111 8.29 8.20 52.58
N ARG A 112 8.89 7.61 51.53
CA ARG A 112 10.13 8.08 50.89
C ARG A 112 9.82 9.16 49.85
N ASP A 113 10.84 9.98 49.52
CA ASP A 113 10.73 10.90 48.37
C ASP A 113 10.56 10.09 47.06
N THR A 114 9.59 10.51 46.26
CA THR A 114 9.14 9.82 45.05
C THR A 114 9.24 10.66 43.78
N SER A 115 9.80 11.86 43.85
CA SER A 115 9.87 12.80 42.73
C SER A 115 10.50 12.17 41.48
N ASP A 116 11.67 11.53 41.63
CA ASP A 116 12.38 10.89 40.52
C ASP A 116 11.63 9.68 39.95
N LEU A 117 11.00 8.88 40.80
CA LEU A 117 10.22 7.70 40.38
C LEU A 117 8.97 8.12 39.61
N ARG A 118 8.31 9.20 40.05
CA ARG A 118 7.15 9.78 39.37
C ARG A 118 7.56 10.34 37.99
N ALA A 119 8.64 11.11 37.93
CA ALA A 119 9.18 11.63 36.65
C ALA A 119 9.57 10.50 35.68
N ALA A 120 10.20 9.43 36.18
CA ALA A 120 10.55 8.26 35.36
C ALA A 120 9.30 7.53 34.83
N ALA A 121 8.28 7.34 35.67
CA ALA A 121 7.02 6.72 35.26
C ALA A 121 6.30 7.57 34.20
N GLU A 122 6.22 8.89 34.38
CA GLU A 122 5.61 9.81 33.42
C GLU A 122 6.36 9.86 32.07
N SER A 123 7.69 9.77 32.10
CA SER A 123 8.49 9.68 30.88
C SER A 123 8.21 8.38 30.11
N LEU A 124 8.14 7.25 30.81
CA LEU A 124 7.85 5.95 30.21
C LEU A 124 6.41 5.88 29.67
N ASP A 125 5.46 6.50 30.35
CA ASP A 125 4.07 6.60 29.91
C ASP A 125 3.96 7.39 28.59
N ARG A 126 4.67 8.53 28.47
CA ARG A 126 4.75 9.31 27.22
C ARG A 126 5.41 8.54 26.07
N GLN A 127 6.45 7.76 26.37
CA GLN A 127 7.08 6.89 25.37
C GLN A 127 6.09 5.83 24.88
N LEU A 128 5.37 5.17 25.79
CA LEU A 128 4.37 4.17 25.42
C LEU A 128 3.21 4.76 24.61
N ALA A 129 2.73 5.96 24.98
CA ALA A 129 1.70 6.66 24.23
C ALA A 129 2.17 7.00 22.79
N SER A 130 3.43 7.40 22.63
CA SER A 130 4.02 7.66 21.31
C SER A 130 4.12 6.40 20.47
N VAL A 131 4.50 5.28 21.08
CA VAL A 131 4.56 3.95 20.44
C VAL A 131 3.17 3.50 19.97
N HIS A 132 2.13 3.66 20.81
CA HIS A 132 0.75 3.36 20.41
C HIS A 132 0.28 4.24 19.24
N ALA A 133 0.59 5.54 19.25
CA ALA A 133 0.24 6.42 18.14
C ALA A 133 0.90 6.00 16.81
N ILE A 134 2.13 5.49 16.86
CA ILE A 134 2.81 4.92 15.68
C ILE A 134 2.13 3.62 15.25
N TRP A 135 1.79 2.74 16.20
CA TRP A 135 1.08 1.49 15.93
C TRP A 135 -0.24 1.77 15.19
N ASP A 136 -1.07 2.66 15.72
CA ASP A 136 -2.35 3.05 15.13
C ASP A 136 -2.17 3.66 13.73
N ALA A 137 -1.07 4.38 13.50
CA ALA A 137 -0.76 4.94 12.18
C ALA A 137 -0.37 3.84 11.17
N VAL A 138 0.36 2.82 11.61
CA VAL A 138 0.74 1.67 10.77
C VAL A 138 -0.50 0.85 10.40
N GLU A 139 -1.40 0.59 11.36
CA GLU A 139 -2.65 -0.14 11.10
C GLU A 139 -3.55 0.61 10.12
N ARG A 140 -3.78 1.91 10.35
CA ARG A 140 -4.54 2.75 9.41
C ARG A 140 -3.94 2.75 8.01
N ALA A 141 -2.61 2.79 7.90
CA ALA A 141 -1.95 2.75 6.61
C ALA A 141 -2.12 1.40 5.90
N ALA A 142 -2.14 0.29 6.66
CA ALA A 142 -2.39 -1.04 6.12
C ALA A 142 -3.84 -1.19 5.63
N ASP A 143 -4.82 -0.74 6.43
CA ASP A 143 -6.23 -0.76 6.04
C ASP A 143 -6.49 0.06 4.77
N GLU A 144 -5.87 1.24 4.68
CA GLU A 144 -6.01 2.10 3.51
C GLU A 144 -5.35 1.48 2.27
N LEU A 145 -4.16 0.89 2.41
CA LEU A 145 -3.52 0.14 1.33
C LEU A 145 -4.44 -0.96 0.79
N HIS A 146 -5.06 -1.73 1.68
CA HIS A 146 -5.98 -2.80 1.31
C HIS A 146 -7.20 -2.26 0.54
N ARG A 147 -7.82 -1.18 1.02
CA ARG A 147 -8.95 -0.53 0.33
C ARG A 147 -8.57 -0.02 -1.06
N LEU A 148 -7.41 0.62 -1.18
CA LEU A 148 -6.91 1.14 -2.46
C LEU A 148 -6.62 -0.01 -3.43
N GLN A 149 -6.09 -1.15 -2.94
CA GLN A 149 -5.92 -2.36 -3.73
C GLN A 149 -7.27 -2.91 -4.23
N LEU A 150 -8.29 -2.99 -3.38
CA LEU A 150 -9.63 -3.43 -3.79
C LEU A 150 -10.20 -2.52 -4.89
N ARG A 151 -10.07 -1.20 -4.72
CA ARG A 151 -10.50 -0.21 -5.71
C ARG A 151 -9.78 -0.38 -7.05
N LEU A 152 -8.47 -0.69 -7.05
CA LEU A 152 -7.76 -1.04 -8.29
C LEU A 152 -8.40 -2.23 -9.00
N GLY A 153 -8.78 -3.26 -8.24
CA GLY A 153 -9.47 -4.44 -8.76
C GLY A 153 -10.83 -4.10 -9.40
N GLU A 154 -11.60 -3.21 -8.77
CA GLU A 154 -12.88 -2.71 -9.28
C GLU A 154 -12.70 -1.92 -10.58
N VAL A 155 -11.71 -1.04 -10.63
CA VAL A 155 -11.39 -0.26 -11.84
C VAL A 155 -11.01 -1.17 -13.01
N VAL A 156 -10.19 -2.20 -12.76
CA VAL A 156 -9.85 -3.20 -13.78
C VAL A 156 -11.08 -3.99 -14.23
N ALA A 157 -11.99 -4.34 -13.32
CA ALA A 157 -13.24 -5.00 -13.68
C ALA A 157 -14.14 -4.09 -14.53
N SER A 158 -14.22 -2.80 -14.21
CA SER A 158 -14.93 -1.78 -14.98
C SER A 158 -14.36 -1.66 -16.39
N ALA A 159 -13.03 -1.60 -16.53
CA ALA A 159 -12.36 -1.60 -17.84
C ALA A 159 -12.71 -2.86 -18.67
N GLY A 160 -12.83 -4.02 -18.04
CA GLY A 160 -13.28 -5.25 -18.68
C GLY A 160 -14.74 -5.18 -19.16
N ALA A 161 -15.62 -4.56 -18.38
CA ALA A 161 -17.01 -4.32 -18.78
C ALA A 161 -17.11 -3.35 -19.95
N VAL A 162 -16.25 -2.32 -19.99
CA VAL A 162 -16.21 -1.37 -21.10
C VAL A 162 -15.70 -2.02 -22.39
N ALA A 163 -14.71 -2.90 -22.29
CA ALA A 163 -14.15 -3.60 -23.45
C ALA A 163 -15.18 -4.48 -24.20
N VAL A 164 -16.28 -4.88 -23.55
CA VAL A 164 -17.34 -5.69 -24.15
C VAL A 164 -18.57 -4.88 -24.58
N ASP A 165 -18.58 -3.56 -24.37
CA ASP A 165 -19.73 -2.70 -24.63
C ASP A 165 -19.70 -2.01 -26.00
N VAL A 166 -20.80 -1.34 -26.36
CA VAL A 166 -20.98 -0.59 -27.60
C VAL A 166 -20.05 0.64 -27.62
N PRO A 167 -19.34 0.92 -28.74
CA PRO A 167 -18.22 1.87 -28.79
C PRO A 167 -18.51 3.27 -28.24
N ASP A 168 -19.68 3.86 -28.55
CA ASP A 168 -19.97 5.25 -28.17
C ASP A 168 -20.13 5.41 -26.65
N ARG A 169 -20.69 4.42 -25.95
CA ARG A 169 -20.81 4.43 -24.48
C ARG A 169 -19.56 3.90 -23.78
N ALA A 170 -18.66 3.28 -24.53
CA ALA A 170 -17.40 2.76 -24.00
C ALA A 170 -16.42 3.92 -23.76
N VAL A 171 -16.37 4.90 -24.67
CA VAL A 171 -15.43 6.03 -24.54
C VAL A 171 -15.69 6.86 -23.29
N ASP A 172 -16.94 7.21 -23.01
CA ASP A 172 -17.30 8.01 -21.83
C ASP A 172 -16.94 7.30 -20.52
N ARG A 173 -17.26 6.01 -20.39
CA ARG A 173 -16.93 5.21 -19.20
C ARG A 173 -15.43 4.98 -19.00
N ILE A 174 -14.63 5.03 -20.07
CA ILE A 174 -13.17 4.99 -19.93
C ILE A 174 -12.66 6.31 -19.33
N GLY A 175 -13.36 7.43 -19.54
CA GLY A 175 -13.10 8.69 -18.84
C GLY A 175 -13.24 8.51 -17.33
N ASP A 176 -14.35 7.94 -16.87
CA ASP A 176 -14.60 7.69 -15.44
C ASP A 176 -13.53 6.77 -14.83
N VAL A 177 -13.15 5.71 -15.55
CA VAL A 177 -12.07 4.79 -15.15
C VAL A 177 -10.73 5.52 -15.01
N ALA A 178 -10.41 6.45 -15.92
CA ALA A 178 -9.19 7.24 -15.86
C ALA A 178 -9.16 8.15 -14.62
N ASP A 179 -10.27 8.82 -14.34
CA ASP A 179 -10.40 9.69 -13.18
C ASP A 179 -10.28 8.89 -11.87
N GLU A 180 -10.87 7.69 -11.81
CA GLU A 180 -10.73 6.78 -10.68
C GLU A 180 -9.29 6.28 -10.49
N LEU A 181 -8.58 5.92 -11.56
CA LEU A 181 -7.15 5.55 -11.51
C LEU A 181 -6.29 6.71 -11.03
N HIS A 182 -6.56 7.92 -11.53
CA HIS A 182 -5.82 9.11 -11.13
C HIS A 182 -6.01 9.40 -9.63
N ALA A 183 -7.27 9.37 -9.16
CA ALA A 183 -7.59 9.57 -7.75
C ALA A 183 -6.96 8.50 -6.85
N LEU A 184 -7.03 7.23 -7.28
CA LEU A 184 -6.40 6.10 -6.60
C LEU A 184 -4.88 6.29 -6.48
N ARG A 185 -4.22 6.70 -7.57
CA ARG A 185 -2.77 6.94 -7.58
C ARG A 185 -2.39 8.07 -6.62
N LEU A 186 -3.15 9.17 -6.60
CA LEU A 186 -2.90 10.27 -5.65
C LEU A 186 -3.04 9.79 -4.21
N ALA A 187 -4.08 9.02 -3.89
CA ALA A 187 -4.27 8.46 -2.55
C ALA A 187 -3.13 7.51 -2.13
N LEU A 188 -2.63 6.67 -3.05
CA LEU A 188 -1.45 5.82 -2.78
C LEU A 188 -0.17 6.62 -2.58
N ILE A 189 -0.02 7.74 -3.29
CA ILE A 189 1.10 8.67 -3.09
C ILE A 189 0.94 9.42 -1.77
N ASP A 190 -0.25 9.77 -1.32
CA ASP A 190 -0.43 10.44 -0.02
C ASP A 190 -0.24 9.48 1.16
N LEU A 191 -0.43 8.18 0.93
CA LEU A 191 -0.12 7.13 1.90
C LEU A 191 1.40 6.95 2.15
N SER A 192 2.22 7.52 1.25
CA SER A 192 3.70 7.53 1.27
C SER A 192 4.30 8.18 2.50
#